data_AF-A0A3L6S920-F1
#
_entry.id   AF-A0A3L6S920-F1
#
_cell.length_a   1.000
_cell.length_b   1.000
_cell.length_c   1.000
_cell.angle_alpha   90.00
_cell.angle_beta   90.00
_cell.angle_gamma   90.00
#
_symmetry.space_group_name_H-M   'P 1'
#
loop_
_entity.id
_entity.type
_entity.pdbx_description
1 polymer ?
#
loop_
_entity_poly.entity_id
_entity_poly.type
_entity_poly.pdbx_seq_one_letter_code
_entity_poly.pdbx_strand_id
1 'polypeptide(L)'
;MSGAGEATGGSKLQSPLLAAGGPAATSAGGDGGHGVSRQLEGILGDASLPWGRRMAAATVVEMRLLARLAAPAVLVHMINYLMSMSTQIFSGHLGTLELAAASLGNNGIQIFAYGLMLGMGSAVETLCGQAYGALKHDMLGIYLQRATVLLMATGVPLAAVYASSRPILVLLGESPEIASAAATFVYGLIPQIFAYAAIFPIQKQAQSIVAPSAYISAATLAFHLALGYLVVCRLGLGLLGALLMLSVSNWVIAVGQFVYIVASRRCRLTWTGFSWQAFSGMPEFFKLSAASAVMLCLETWYYQILVLIAGLLKDPELALASLSVCMTISGWVFMISVGFNAAARVSNELGAGNPKSAAFSVAVVTVLSFILSVIISVIILLCRDYVSYIFSEGEDVSRAVSRLTPLLAFTLILNGIQPVLSGVAAGCGWQAFVAYVNVGCYYIVGIPLGCLLGFYFDLGAAGIWSGMIGGDPDADLDPGMGYIQDQLEQRGNIPVDSEVPVIVAASSHSSRTAYAHQRATHVPATGRALTHTGPPDPARTTCDRKRSGAAKYEAEQQPDLALNSYADAATATHHWHFRQPEREVAASANQTPIPPRSKPKKKNKNPPPLASSTQLVLLPRRPSPEFI
;
A
#
# COMPACT_ATOMS: atom_id res chain seq x y z
N MET A 1 -8.87 42.24 48.49
CA MET A 1 -9.89 41.28 48.99
C MET A 1 -10.32 40.46 47.78
N SER A 2 -9.62 39.36 47.52
CA SER A 2 -10.05 37.96 47.75
C SER A 2 -11.11 37.50 46.72
N GLY A 3 -10.92 36.49 45.87
CA GLY A 3 -9.88 35.47 45.78
C GLY A 3 -9.94 34.75 44.42
N ALA A 4 -8.86 34.03 44.14
CA ALA A 4 -8.59 33.31 42.90
C ALA A 4 -9.36 31.99 42.78
N GLY A 5 -9.59 31.56 41.53
CA GLY A 5 -10.09 30.25 41.16
C GLY A 5 -9.88 30.00 39.67
N GLU A 6 -8.65 29.67 39.28
CA GLU A 6 -8.32 29.13 37.95
C GLU A 6 -9.00 27.78 37.75
N ALA A 7 -9.89 27.69 36.77
CA ALA A 7 -10.41 26.41 36.27
C ALA A 7 -9.61 26.02 35.02
N THR A 8 -8.58 25.19 35.22
CA THR A 8 -7.82 24.51 34.18
C THR A 8 -8.71 23.53 33.41
N GLY A 9 -9.20 23.95 32.24
CA GLY A 9 -9.86 23.08 31.25
C GLY A 9 -8.84 22.22 30.50
N GLY A 10 -8.32 21.20 31.17
CA GLY A 10 -7.37 20.23 30.61
C GLY A 10 -8.02 19.22 29.67
N SER A 11 -7.30 18.89 28.60
CA SER A 11 -7.54 17.91 27.55
C SER A 11 -8.34 16.66 27.96
N LYS A 12 -9.49 16.43 27.32
CA LYS A 12 -10.25 15.15 27.41
C LYS A 12 -10.32 14.36 26.10
N LEU A 13 -9.61 14.75 25.04
CA LEU A 13 -9.56 14.01 23.77
C LEU A 13 -8.15 13.60 23.30
N GLN A 14 -7.15 13.70 24.17
CA GLN A 14 -5.80 13.13 23.91
C GLN A 14 -5.60 11.75 24.54
N SER A 15 -6.61 11.20 25.20
CA SER A 15 -6.57 9.89 25.83
C SER A 15 -7.50 8.94 25.08
N PRO A 16 -7.04 7.77 24.59
CA PRO A 16 -7.95 6.70 24.21
C PRO A 16 -8.87 6.41 25.40
N LEU A 17 -10.15 6.15 25.15
CA LEU A 17 -11.26 6.04 26.09
C LEU A 17 -11.17 4.87 27.11
N LEU A 18 -10.01 4.63 27.73
CA LEU A 18 -9.74 3.52 28.65
C LEU A 18 -9.96 3.83 30.13
N ALA A 19 -10.64 4.92 30.49
CA ALA A 19 -10.92 5.22 31.90
C ALA A 19 -12.43 5.33 32.16
N ALA A 20 -13.08 4.19 32.42
CA ALA A 20 -14.16 3.98 33.40
C ALA A 20 -14.80 2.59 33.19
N GLY A 21 -14.32 1.59 33.93
CA GLY A 21 -14.91 0.25 33.96
C GLY A 21 -15.99 0.11 35.03
N GLY A 22 -17.14 -0.43 34.64
CA GLY A 22 -18.13 -1.06 35.52
C GLY A 22 -18.66 -2.32 34.82
N PRO A 23 -19.03 -3.40 35.54
CA PRO A 23 -19.30 -4.69 34.93
C PRO A 23 -20.61 -4.67 34.12
N ALA A 24 -20.53 -4.92 32.81
CA ALA A 24 -21.67 -4.98 31.92
C ALA A 24 -22.38 -6.35 32.02
N ALA A 25 -23.68 -6.29 32.32
CA ALA A 25 -24.57 -7.44 32.40
C ALA A 25 -24.77 -8.13 31.04
N THR A 26 -24.83 -9.46 31.08
CA THR A 26 -25.06 -10.35 29.95
C THR A 26 -26.49 -10.24 29.42
N SER A 27 -26.65 -9.86 28.15
CA SER A 27 -27.88 -10.13 27.40
C SER A 27 -27.57 -10.92 26.13
N ALA A 28 -28.21 -12.07 26.01
CA ALA A 28 -28.08 -13.01 24.91
C ALA A 28 -28.98 -12.55 23.75
N GLY A 29 -28.41 -12.38 22.56
CA GLY A 29 -29.20 -12.16 21.35
C GLY A 29 -28.43 -11.45 20.23
N GLY A 30 -27.59 -12.20 19.53
CA GLY A 30 -27.00 -11.78 18.25
C GLY A 30 -25.59 -11.20 18.33
N ASP A 31 -24.61 -11.96 18.86
CA ASP A 31 -23.23 -11.46 19.01
C ASP A 31 -22.16 -12.56 18.91
N GLY A 32 -22.08 -13.19 17.74
CA GLY A 32 -21.06 -14.22 17.47
C GLY A 32 -19.64 -13.66 17.31
N GLY A 33 -19.46 -12.33 17.20
CA GLY A 33 -18.15 -11.68 17.02
C GLY A 33 -17.45 -11.44 18.36
N HIS A 34 -18.08 -10.70 19.27
CA HIS A 34 -17.46 -10.40 20.58
C HIS A 34 -17.32 -11.65 21.46
N GLY A 35 -18.22 -12.63 21.34
CA GLY A 35 -18.08 -13.91 22.02
C GLY A 35 -16.81 -14.67 21.60
N VAL A 36 -16.44 -14.58 20.32
CA VAL A 36 -15.25 -15.24 19.77
C VAL A 36 -13.97 -14.44 20.07
N SER A 37 -14.03 -13.11 20.10
CA SER A 37 -12.92 -12.26 20.57
C SER A 37 -12.59 -12.51 22.05
N ARG A 38 -13.60 -12.59 22.92
CA ARG A 38 -13.38 -12.96 24.34
C ARG A 38 -12.87 -14.39 24.50
N GLN A 39 -13.31 -15.31 23.63
CA GLN A 39 -12.77 -16.66 23.59
C GLN A 39 -11.28 -16.65 23.25
N LEU A 40 -10.85 -15.82 22.29
CA LEU A 40 -9.44 -15.65 21.93
C LEU A 40 -8.62 -15.12 23.12
N GLU A 41 -9.10 -14.06 23.78
CA GLU A 41 -8.45 -13.49 24.97
C GLU A 41 -8.34 -14.54 26.09
N GLY A 42 -9.39 -15.33 26.30
CA GLY A 42 -9.41 -16.44 27.26
C GLY A 42 -8.40 -17.53 26.93
N ILE A 43 -8.30 -17.94 25.66
CA ILE A 43 -7.30 -18.93 25.20
C ILE A 43 -5.88 -18.39 25.44
N LEU A 44 -5.62 -17.13 25.08
CA LEU A 44 -4.30 -16.50 25.27
C LEU A 44 -3.96 -16.28 26.75
N GLY A 45 -4.97 -16.08 27.59
CA GLY A 45 -4.85 -15.94 29.04
C GLY A 45 -4.67 -17.26 29.80
N ASP A 46 -5.01 -18.40 29.20
CA ASP A 46 -4.94 -19.71 29.86
C ASP A 46 -3.49 -20.20 29.95
N ALA A 47 -2.92 -20.12 31.16
CA ALA A 47 -1.59 -20.61 31.47
C ALA A 47 -1.54 -22.14 31.72
N SER A 48 -2.69 -22.81 31.79
CA SER A 48 -2.75 -24.26 32.04
C SER A 48 -2.45 -25.11 30.79
N LEU A 49 -2.59 -24.52 29.59
CA LEU A 49 -2.33 -25.18 28.32
C LEU A 49 -0.86 -25.02 27.88
N PRO A 50 -0.23 -26.07 27.30
CA PRO A 50 1.07 -25.94 26.67
C PRO A 50 1.06 -24.86 25.58
N TRP A 51 2.12 -24.04 25.54
CA TRP A 51 2.24 -22.90 24.63
C TRP A 51 1.86 -23.21 23.18
N GLY A 52 2.36 -24.33 22.62
CA GLY A 52 2.08 -24.71 21.24
C GLY A 52 0.61 -24.98 20.95
N ARG A 53 -0.12 -25.63 21.88
CA ARG A 53 -1.56 -25.87 21.73
C ARG A 53 -2.37 -24.59 21.87
N ARG A 54 -1.95 -23.71 22.80
CA ARG A 54 -2.54 -22.38 23.00
C ARG A 54 -2.42 -21.53 21.74
N MET A 55 -1.22 -21.44 21.17
CA MET A 55 -0.96 -20.68 19.94
C MET A 55 -1.70 -21.26 18.74
N ALA A 56 -1.74 -22.59 18.58
CA ALA A 56 -2.48 -23.22 17.49
C ALA A 56 -3.98 -22.94 17.58
N ALA A 57 -4.59 -23.10 18.76
CA ALA A 57 -6.01 -22.81 18.97
C ALA A 57 -6.32 -21.32 18.75
N ALA A 58 -5.50 -20.42 19.30
CA ALA A 58 -5.62 -18.98 19.10
C ALA A 58 -5.49 -18.59 17.62
N THR A 59 -4.53 -19.17 16.90
CA THR A 59 -4.33 -18.94 15.47
C THR A 59 -5.56 -19.34 14.65
N VAL A 60 -6.14 -20.51 14.92
CA VAL A 60 -7.34 -20.96 14.21
C VAL A 60 -8.53 -20.02 14.44
N VAL A 61 -8.70 -19.53 15.67
CA VAL A 61 -9.75 -18.57 16.00
C VAL A 61 -9.50 -17.24 15.30
N GLU A 62 -8.29 -16.69 15.42
CA GLU A 62 -7.92 -15.40 14.83
C GLU A 62 -7.98 -15.43 13.30
N MET A 63 -7.49 -16.49 12.66
CA MET A 63 -7.58 -16.66 11.20
C MET A 63 -9.03 -16.69 10.71
N ARG A 64 -9.97 -17.26 11.47
CA ARG A 64 -11.40 -17.25 11.11
C ARG A 64 -12.00 -15.85 11.25
N LEU A 65 -11.61 -15.10 12.27
CA LEU A 65 -12.03 -13.71 12.47
C LEU A 65 -11.49 -12.82 11.35
N LEU A 66 -10.18 -12.91 11.08
CA LEU A 66 -9.50 -12.19 10.01
C LEU A 66 -10.11 -12.53 8.65
N ALA A 67 -10.27 -13.82 8.30
CA ALA A 67 -10.79 -14.21 6.98
C ALA A 67 -12.20 -13.65 6.70
N ARG A 68 -13.07 -13.56 7.71
CA ARG A 68 -14.43 -13.00 7.57
C ARG A 68 -14.43 -11.49 7.30
N LEU A 69 -13.42 -10.78 7.74
CA LEU A 69 -13.27 -9.33 7.57
C LEU A 69 -12.44 -9.01 6.32
N ALA A 70 -11.27 -9.65 6.20
CA ALA A 70 -10.27 -9.41 5.18
C ALA A 70 -10.73 -9.88 3.80
N ALA A 71 -11.29 -11.08 3.65
CA ALA A 71 -11.60 -11.61 2.31
C ALA A 71 -12.59 -10.71 1.53
N PRO A 72 -13.71 -10.25 2.13
CA PRO A 72 -14.59 -9.30 1.45
C PRO A 72 -13.95 -7.92 1.24
N ALA A 73 -13.12 -7.44 2.18
CA ALA A 73 -12.43 -6.16 2.06
C ALA A 73 -11.41 -6.17 0.91
N VAL A 74 -10.57 -7.20 0.81
CA VAL A 74 -9.66 -7.44 -0.32
C VAL A 74 -10.45 -7.43 -1.62
N LEU A 75 -11.57 -8.15 -1.70
CA LEU A 75 -12.42 -8.14 -2.90
C LEU A 75 -12.93 -6.73 -3.26
N VAL A 76 -13.38 -5.93 -2.28
CA VAL A 76 -13.81 -4.55 -2.53
C VAL A 76 -12.66 -3.72 -3.11
N HIS A 77 -11.49 -3.73 -2.48
CA HIS A 77 -10.33 -2.99 -2.96
C HIS A 77 -9.90 -3.44 -4.35
N MET A 78 -9.91 -4.74 -4.61
CA MET A 78 -9.53 -5.30 -5.91
C MET A 78 -10.51 -4.97 -7.01
N ILE A 79 -11.81 -5.02 -6.72
CA ILE A 79 -12.84 -4.63 -7.68
C ILE A 79 -12.75 -3.14 -8.00
N ASN A 80 -12.52 -2.28 -7.00
CA ASN A 80 -12.35 -0.85 -7.21
C ASN A 80 -11.11 -0.55 -8.06
N TYR A 81 -10.00 -1.24 -7.80
CA TYR A 81 -8.79 -1.13 -8.60
C TYR A 81 -9.03 -1.57 -10.05
N LEU A 82 -9.75 -2.68 -10.25
CA LEU A 82 -10.13 -3.18 -11.58
C LEU A 82 -11.05 -2.21 -12.34
N MET A 83 -11.99 -1.54 -11.67
CA MET A 83 -12.82 -0.50 -12.30
C MET A 83 -11.94 0.64 -12.84
N SER A 84 -11.01 1.16 -12.03
CA SER A 84 -10.07 2.20 -12.46
C SER A 84 -9.21 1.75 -13.65
N MET A 85 -8.66 0.53 -13.60
CA MET A 85 -7.90 -0.04 -14.72
C MET A 85 -8.75 -0.18 -15.98
N SER A 86 -10.00 -0.64 -15.86
CA SER A 86 -10.89 -0.78 -17.03
C SER A 86 -11.21 0.55 -17.68
N THR A 87 -11.38 1.62 -16.89
CA THR A 87 -11.54 2.99 -17.41
C THR A 87 -10.30 3.46 -18.16
N GLN A 88 -9.10 3.14 -17.65
CA GLN A 88 -7.84 3.44 -18.32
C GLN A 88 -7.70 2.70 -19.65
N ILE A 89 -8.10 1.41 -19.70
CA ILE A 89 -8.11 0.62 -20.94
C ILE A 89 -9.09 1.22 -21.96
N PHE A 90 -10.30 1.60 -21.54
CA PHE A 90 -11.24 2.29 -22.43
C PHE A 90 -10.69 3.62 -22.95
N SER A 91 -9.98 4.38 -22.10
CA SER A 91 -9.32 5.62 -22.50
C SER A 91 -8.20 5.37 -23.52
N GLY A 92 -7.47 4.26 -23.39
CA GLY A 92 -6.44 3.85 -24.34
C GLY A 92 -6.98 3.55 -25.74
N HIS A 93 -8.19 3.01 -25.84
CA HIS A 93 -8.84 2.78 -27.15
C HIS A 93 -9.30 4.05 -27.85
N LEU A 94 -9.39 5.19 -27.15
CA LEU A 94 -9.73 6.47 -27.77
C LEU A 94 -8.55 7.07 -28.52
N GLY A 95 -7.33 6.85 -28.04
CA GLY A 95 -6.11 7.34 -28.66
C GLY A 95 -4.94 7.41 -27.69
N THR A 96 -3.75 7.67 -28.25
CA THR A 96 -2.50 7.78 -27.48
C THR A 96 -2.48 9.03 -26.60
N LEU A 97 -3.11 10.14 -27.05
CA LEU A 97 -3.23 11.37 -26.28
C LEU A 97 -4.12 11.17 -25.05
N GLU A 98 -5.25 10.46 -25.23
CA GLU A 98 -6.20 10.13 -24.17
C GLU A 98 -5.58 9.18 -23.14
N LEU A 99 -4.79 8.21 -23.61
CA LEU A 99 -4.03 7.32 -22.72
C LEU A 99 -2.99 8.10 -21.90
N ALA A 100 -2.26 9.03 -22.53
CA ALA A 100 -1.30 9.89 -21.86
C ALA A 100 -1.98 10.78 -20.81
N ALA A 101 -3.10 11.40 -21.18
CA ALA A 101 -3.94 12.19 -20.27
C ALA A 101 -4.47 11.35 -19.10
N ALA A 102 -4.87 10.10 -19.35
CA ALA A 102 -5.34 9.19 -18.31
C ALA A 102 -4.24 8.76 -17.36
N SER A 103 -3.04 8.50 -17.89
CA SER A 103 -1.86 8.19 -17.07
C SER A 103 -1.47 9.39 -16.20
N LEU A 104 -1.38 10.59 -16.78
CA LEU A 104 -1.03 11.82 -16.03
C LEU A 104 -2.09 12.16 -14.97
N GLY A 105 -3.37 12.00 -15.33
CA GLY A 105 -4.49 12.23 -14.42
C GLY A 105 -4.56 11.24 -13.26
N ASN A 106 -4.37 9.93 -13.52
CA ASN A 106 -4.36 8.91 -12.47
C ASN A 106 -3.11 9.00 -11.60
N ASN A 107 -1.93 8.93 -12.21
CA ASN A 107 -0.66 8.84 -11.48
C ASN A 107 -0.28 10.16 -10.79
N GLY A 108 -0.67 11.30 -11.34
CA GLY A 108 -0.42 12.60 -10.72
C GLY A 108 -1.57 13.03 -9.80
N ILE A 109 -2.64 13.54 -10.42
CA ILE A 109 -3.66 14.34 -9.72
C ILE A 109 -4.58 13.45 -8.87
N GLN A 110 -4.99 12.28 -9.38
CA GLN A 110 -5.90 11.39 -8.67
C GLN A 110 -5.26 10.75 -7.44
N ILE A 111 -4.03 10.22 -7.54
CA ILE A 111 -3.31 9.65 -6.40
C ILE A 111 -3.16 10.68 -5.27
N PHE A 112 -2.89 11.96 -5.62
CA PHE A 112 -2.81 13.03 -4.63
C PHE A 112 -4.10 13.18 -3.81
N ALA A 113 -5.24 13.33 -4.48
CA ALA A 113 -6.52 13.50 -3.79
C ALA A 113 -7.00 12.22 -3.10
N TYR A 114 -6.74 11.06 -3.71
CA TYR A 114 -7.08 9.75 -3.15
C TYR A 114 -6.31 9.51 -1.85
N GLY A 115 -4.99 9.74 -1.83
CA GLY A 115 -4.16 9.60 -0.62
C GLY A 115 -4.65 10.49 0.53
N LEU A 116 -4.99 11.75 0.23
CA LEU A 116 -5.53 12.68 1.23
C LEU A 116 -6.88 12.21 1.79
N MET A 117 -7.81 11.82 0.91
CA MET A 117 -9.16 11.39 1.31
C MET A 117 -9.15 10.05 2.05
N LEU A 118 -8.37 9.08 1.57
CA LEU A 118 -8.16 7.79 2.23
C LEU A 118 -7.53 8.00 3.62
N GLY A 119 -6.52 8.86 3.68
CA GLY A 119 -5.86 9.27 4.90
C GLY A 119 -6.82 9.83 5.93
N MET A 120 -7.58 10.87 5.60
CA MET A 120 -8.60 11.42 6.51
C MET A 120 -9.66 10.40 6.91
N GLY A 121 -10.04 9.48 6.01
CA GLY A 121 -10.96 8.38 6.30
C GLY A 121 -10.41 7.37 7.32
N SER A 122 -9.09 7.18 7.39
CA SER A 122 -8.47 6.20 8.32
C SER A 122 -8.61 6.59 9.80
N ALA A 123 -8.71 7.88 10.15
CA ALA A 123 -9.03 8.30 11.52
C ALA A 123 -10.40 7.78 11.99
N VAL A 124 -11.35 7.67 11.06
CA VAL A 124 -12.71 7.15 11.32
C VAL A 124 -12.64 5.69 11.73
N GLU A 125 -11.75 4.93 11.10
CA GLU A 125 -11.55 3.51 11.40
C GLU A 125 -11.14 3.28 12.84
N THR A 126 -10.16 4.05 13.33
CA THR A 126 -9.70 4.00 14.72
C THR A 126 -10.84 4.29 15.70
N LEU A 127 -11.59 5.37 15.47
CA LEU A 127 -12.66 5.80 16.37
C LEU A 127 -13.86 4.85 16.33
N CYS A 128 -14.29 4.43 15.14
CA CYS A 128 -15.36 3.46 14.97
C CYS A 128 -14.99 2.11 15.56
N GLY A 129 -13.74 1.65 15.40
CA GLY A 129 -13.31 0.37 15.95
C GLY A 129 -13.18 0.35 17.45
N GLN A 130 -12.57 1.38 18.03
CA GLN A 130 -12.52 1.49 19.49
C GLN A 130 -13.91 1.62 20.11
N ALA A 131 -14.82 2.39 19.49
CA ALA A 131 -16.20 2.50 19.96
C ALA A 131 -17.00 1.20 19.79
N TYR A 132 -16.78 0.48 18.69
CA TYR A 132 -17.40 -0.83 18.45
C TYR A 132 -16.93 -1.85 19.48
N GLY A 133 -15.62 -1.94 19.72
CA GLY A 133 -15.03 -2.76 20.79
C GLY A 133 -15.61 -2.44 22.17
N ALA A 134 -15.80 -1.16 22.47
CA ALA A 134 -16.35 -0.67 23.74
C ALA A 134 -17.89 -0.77 23.82
N LEU A 135 -18.56 -1.43 22.86
CA LEU A 135 -20.02 -1.60 22.76
C LEU A 135 -20.81 -0.27 22.66
N LYS A 136 -20.17 0.83 22.26
CA LYS A 136 -20.78 2.14 22.02
C LYS A 136 -21.28 2.25 20.58
N HIS A 137 -22.21 1.35 20.22
CA HIS A 137 -22.66 1.18 18.83
C HIS A 137 -23.34 2.43 18.26
N ASP A 138 -24.04 3.21 19.07
CA ASP A 138 -24.69 4.46 18.70
C ASP A 138 -23.70 5.52 18.16
N MET A 139 -22.50 5.56 18.73
CA MET A 139 -21.45 6.51 18.34
C MET A 139 -20.91 6.27 16.93
N LEU A 140 -21.01 5.06 16.40
CA LEU A 140 -20.54 4.73 15.05
C LEU A 140 -21.27 5.56 13.97
N GLY A 141 -22.59 5.73 14.12
CA GLY A 141 -23.39 6.55 13.21
C GLY A 141 -23.03 8.04 13.31
N ILE A 142 -22.68 8.52 14.50
CA ILE A 142 -22.23 9.90 14.72
C ILE A 142 -20.86 10.14 14.10
N TYR A 143 -19.92 9.21 14.26
CA TYR A 143 -18.59 9.31 13.65
C TYR A 143 -18.66 9.25 12.12
N LEU A 144 -19.52 8.39 11.55
CA LEU A 144 -19.77 8.40 10.10
C LEU A 144 -20.24 9.78 9.64
N GLN A 145 -21.26 10.35 10.28
CA GLN A 145 -21.80 11.67 9.87
C GLN A 145 -20.75 12.77 10.00
N ARG A 146 -20.03 12.81 11.13
CA ARG A 146 -18.94 13.77 11.37
C ARG A 146 -17.86 13.68 10.30
N ALA A 147 -17.43 12.46 9.99
CA ALA A 147 -16.43 12.20 8.97
C ALA A 147 -16.91 12.61 7.58
N THR A 148 -18.14 12.24 7.20
CA THR A 148 -18.71 12.64 5.91
C THR A 148 -18.76 14.17 5.78
N VAL A 149 -19.21 14.90 6.82
CA VAL A 149 -19.20 16.37 6.81
C VAL A 149 -17.79 16.91 6.61
N LEU A 150 -16.82 16.38 7.34
CA LEU A 150 -15.44 16.83 7.24
C LEU A 150 -14.83 16.55 5.86
N LEU A 151 -14.95 15.32 5.35
CA LEU A 151 -14.39 14.93 4.06
C LEU A 151 -15.09 15.66 2.91
N MET A 152 -16.40 15.89 2.99
CA MET A 152 -17.12 16.71 1.99
C MET A 152 -16.59 18.14 1.98
N ALA A 153 -16.35 18.73 3.15
CA ALA A 153 -15.76 20.06 3.26
C ALA A 153 -14.33 20.11 2.68
N THR A 154 -13.51 19.08 2.93
CA THR A 154 -12.18 18.96 2.31
C THR A 154 -12.24 18.67 0.80
N GLY A 155 -13.32 18.06 0.32
CA GLY A 155 -13.55 17.83 -1.11
C GLY A 155 -13.72 19.12 -1.91
N VAL A 156 -14.24 20.20 -1.30
CA VAL A 156 -14.43 21.50 -1.97
C VAL A 156 -13.11 22.14 -2.43
N PRO A 157 -12.08 22.35 -1.58
CA PRO A 157 -10.80 22.88 -2.06
C PRO A 157 -10.10 21.94 -3.04
N LEU A 158 -10.21 20.62 -2.88
CA LEU A 158 -9.68 19.66 -3.86
C LEU A 158 -10.36 19.80 -5.23
N ALA A 159 -11.68 19.96 -5.26
CA ALA A 159 -12.43 20.18 -6.49
C ALA A 159 -12.02 21.49 -7.18
N ALA A 160 -11.71 22.55 -6.41
CA ALA A 160 -11.17 23.79 -6.95
C ALA A 160 -9.78 23.57 -7.59
N VAL A 161 -8.89 22.81 -6.93
CA VAL A 161 -7.59 22.42 -7.51
C VAL A 161 -7.78 21.64 -8.81
N TYR A 162 -8.72 20.69 -8.84
CA TYR A 162 -9.05 19.91 -10.03
C TYR A 162 -9.58 20.78 -11.17
N ALA A 163 -10.45 21.75 -10.87
CA ALA A 163 -10.95 22.73 -11.83
C ALA A 163 -9.82 23.58 -12.43
N SER A 164 -8.77 23.87 -11.64
CA SER A 164 -7.56 24.57 -12.05
C SER A 164 -6.45 23.66 -12.62
N SER A 165 -6.73 22.40 -12.93
CA SER A 165 -5.71 21.45 -13.45
C SER A 165 -5.01 21.93 -14.72
N ARG A 166 -5.72 22.50 -15.70
CA ARG A 166 -5.11 23.01 -16.95
C ARG A 166 -4.02 24.08 -16.69
N PRO A 167 -4.31 25.20 -16.01
CA PRO A 167 -3.27 26.21 -15.74
C PRO A 167 -2.15 25.68 -14.86
N ILE A 168 -2.44 24.77 -13.92
CA ILE A 168 -1.40 24.13 -13.09
C ILE A 168 -0.46 23.31 -13.97
N LEU A 169 -0.97 22.47 -14.87
CA LEU A 169 -0.15 21.63 -15.75
C LEU A 169 0.69 22.47 -16.73
N VAL A 170 0.11 23.54 -17.30
CA VAL A 170 0.87 24.47 -18.15
C VAL A 170 1.97 25.17 -17.35
N LEU A 171 1.70 25.55 -16.09
CA LEU A 171 2.71 26.15 -15.20
C LEU A 171 3.85 25.18 -14.88
N LEU A 172 3.55 23.89 -14.78
CA LEU A 172 4.53 22.82 -14.59
C LEU A 172 5.33 22.48 -15.86
N GLY A 173 5.03 23.15 -16.99
CA GLY A 173 5.79 23.02 -18.23
C GLY A 173 5.18 22.06 -19.26
N GLU A 174 3.99 21.50 -19.00
CA GLU A 174 3.30 20.64 -19.97
C GLU A 174 2.80 21.44 -21.18
N SER A 175 2.73 20.77 -22.34
CA SER A 175 2.20 21.39 -23.57
C SER A 175 0.72 21.75 -23.39
N PRO A 176 0.23 22.84 -24.01
CA PRO A 176 -1.19 23.22 -23.91
C PRO A 176 -2.17 22.12 -24.33
N GLU A 177 -1.77 21.26 -25.27
CA GLU A 177 -2.55 20.13 -25.77
C GLU A 177 -2.66 19.02 -24.71
N ILE A 178 -1.52 18.59 -24.15
CA ILE A 178 -1.47 17.57 -23.09
C ILE A 178 -2.19 18.07 -21.84
N ALA A 179 -1.93 19.32 -21.43
CA ALA A 179 -2.59 19.94 -20.30
C ALA A 179 -4.11 20.06 -20.48
N SER A 180 -4.60 20.30 -21.70
CA SER A 180 -6.03 20.35 -22.00
C SER A 180 -6.69 18.97 -21.95
N ALA A 181 -6.02 17.94 -22.47
CA ALA A 181 -6.51 16.57 -22.42
C ALA A 181 -6.54 16.04 -20.97
N ALA A 182 -5.46 16.25 -20.22
CA ALA A 182 -5.37 15.90 -18.80
C ALA A 182 -6.37 16.68 -17.94
N ALA A 183 -6.62 17.95 -18.23
CA ALA A 183 -7.67 18.69 -17.52
C ALA A 183 -9.06 18.12 -17.76
N THR A 184 -9.37 17.72 -19.00
CA THR A 184 -10.65 17.08 -19.35
C THR A 184 -10.83 15.76 -18.59
N PHE A 185 -9.75 14.99 -18.45
CA PHE A 185 -9.71 13.79 -17.60
C PHE A 185 -10.06 14.14 -16.15
N VAL A 186 -9.36 15.12 -15.58
CA VAL A 186 -9.52 15.55 -14.18
C VAL A 186 -10.92 16.10 -13.89
N TYR A 187 -11.52 16.83 -14.84
CA TYR A 187 -12.88 17.35 -14.71
C TYR A 187 -13.91 16.23 -14.56
N GLY A 188 -13.75 15.12 -15.28
CA GLY A 188 -14.60 13.94 -15.14
C GLY A 188 -14.49 13.26 -13.76
N LEU A 189 -13.41 13.50 -13.03
CA LEU A 189 -13.17 12.95 -11.68
C LEU A 189 -13.65 13.85 -10.54
N ILE A 190 -14.05 15.09 -10.79
CA ILE A 190 -14.54 15.99 -9.73
C ILE A 190 -15.68 15.36 -8.91
N PRO A 191 -16.72 14.73 -9.52
CA PRO A 191 -17.77 14.09 -8.74
C PRO A 191 -17.29 12.89 -7.93
N GLN A 192 -16.21 12.21 -8.36
CA GLN A 192 -15.60 11.08 -7.65
C GLN A 192 -15.03 11.50 -6.29
N ILE A 193 -14.48 12.72 -6.17
CA ILE A 193 -13.95 13.23 -4.89
C ILE A 193 -15.02 13.15 -3.80
N PHE A 194 -16.23 13.62 -4.10
CA PHE A 194 -17.35 13.63 -3.17
C PHE A 194 -17.94 12.22 -2.96
N ALA A 195 -17.85 11.34 -3.97
CA ALA A 195 -18.19 9.94 -3.77
C ALA A 195 -17.23 9.28 -2.75
N TYR A 196 -15.91 9.49 -2.87
CA TYR A 196 -14.95 9.01 -1.88
C TYR A 196 -15.18 9.57 -0.48
N ALA A 197 -15.51 10.86 -0.38
CA ALA A 197 -15.88 11.51 0.88
C ALA A 197 -17.09 10.85 1.58
N ALA A 198 -18.00 10.23 0.82
CA ALA A 198 -19.10 9.44 1.38
C ALA A 198 -18.70 7.98 1.64
N ILE A 199 -18.00 7.35 0.70
CA ILE A 199 -17.65 5.92 0.74
C ILE A 199 -16.74 5.58 1.92
N PHE A 200 -15.68 6.36 2.15
CA PHE A 200 -14.71 6.01 3.18
C PHE A 200 -15.32 5.97 4.59
N PRO A 201 -16.08 6.98 5.05
CA PRO A 201 -16.80 6.91 6.33
C PRO A 201 -17.77 5.73 6.42
N ILE A 202 -18.52 5.46 5.34
CA ILE A 202 -19.49 4.35 5.27
C ILE A 202 -18.80 3.00 5.48
N GLN A 203 -17.70 2.75 4.76
CA GLN A 203 -16.97 1.49 4.84
C GLN A 203 -16.30 1.28 6.20
N LYS A 204 -15.77 2.35 6.81
CA LYS A 204 -15.10 2.29 8.12
C LYS A 204 -16.10 2.16 9.28
N GLN A 205 -17.31 2.69 9.15
CA GLN A 205 -18.40 2.44 10.10
C GLN A 205 -18.89 0.99 10.04
N ALA A 206 -19.02 0.45 8.83
CA ALA A 206 -19.49 -0.92 8.59
C ALA A 206 -18.35 -1.95 8.56
N GLN A 207 -17.21 -1.65 9.21
CA GLN A 207 -16.00 -2.47 9.12
C GLN A 207 -16.16 -3.90 9.65
N SER A 208 -17.15 -4.18 10.50
CA SER A 208 -17.50 -5.52 10.96
C SER A 208 -18.46 -6.28 10.01
N ILE A 209 -18.98 -5.60 8.97
CA ILE A 209 -19.98 -6.11 8.02
C ILE A 209 -19.57 -5.73 6.58
N VAL A 210 -18.44 -6.27 6.11
CA VAL A 210 -17.85 -5.89 4.81
C VAL A 210 -18.46 -6.62 3.61
N ALA A 211 -19.07 -7.80 3.80
CA ALA A 211 -19.62 -8.61 2.71
C ALA A 211 -20.63 -7.88 1.79
N PRO A 212 -21.60 -7.09 2.30
CA PRO A 212 -22.51 -6.29 1.47
C PRO A 212 -21.77 -5.34 0.53
N SER A 213 -20.70 -4.70 1.01
CA SER A 213 -19.87 -3.82 0.19
C SER A 213 -19.23 -4.57 -0.97
N ALA A 214 -18.77 -5.80 -0.77
CA ALA A 214 -18.20 -6.63 -1.84
C ALA A 214 -19.23 -6.96 -2.93
N TYR A 215 -20.46 -7.32 -2.55
CA TYR A 215 -21.53 -7.58 -3.52
C TYR A 215 -21.93 -6.32 -4.29
N ILE A 216 -22.04 -5.17 -3.60
CA ILE A 216 -22.35 -3.88 -4.24
C ILE A 216 -21.24 -3.52 -5.22
N SER A 217 -19.97 -3.61 -4.82
CA SER A 217 -18.82 -3.35 -5.70
C SER A 217 -18.81 -4.28 -6.91
N ALA A 218 -19.08 -5.57 -6.73
CA ALA A 218 -19.13 -6.54 -7.83
C ALA A 218 -20.25 -6.23 -8.84
N ALA A 219 -21.44 -5.88 -8.35
CA ALA A 219 -22.55 -5.45 -9.19
C ALA A 219 -22.22 -4.14 -9.94
N THR A 220 -21.60 -3.19 -9.24
CA THR A 220 -21.14 -1.93 -9.83
C THR A 220 -20.08 -2.17 -10.91
N LEU A 221 -19.16 -3.12 -10.74
CA LEU A 221 -18.18 -3.45 -11.78
C LEU A 221 -18.86 -3.94 -13.05
N ALA A 222 -19.82 -4.86 -12.95
CA ALA A 222 -20.56 -5.34 -14.11
C ALA A 222 -21.30 -4.18 -14.82
N PHE A 223 -21.95 -3.30 -14.03
CA PHE A 223 -22.59 -2.09 -14.53
C PHE A 223 -21.59 -1.12 -15.19
N HIS A 224 -20.41 -0.93 -14.58
CA HIS A 224 -19.35 -0.05 -15.06
C HIS A 224 -18.79 -0.53 -16.40
N LEU A 225 -18.51 -1.83 -16.55
CA LEU A 225 -18.01 -2.38 -17.80
C LEU A 225 -19.06 -2.27 -18.93
N ALA A 226 -20.31 -2.60 -18.63
CA ALA A 226 -21.40 -2.56 -19.63
C ALA A 226 -21.70 -1.13 -20.11
N LEU A 227 -21.87 -0.19 -19.17
CA LEU A 227 -22.14 1.19 -19.53
C LEU A 227 -20.89 1.93 -20.00
N GLY A 228 -19.71 1.61 -19.47
CA GLY A 228 -18.43 2.14 -19.97
C GLY A 228 -18.24 1.83 -21.44
N TYR A 229 -18.48 0.58 -21.85
CA TYR A 229 -18.47 0.21 -23.26
C TYR A 229 -19.51 0.98 -24.08
N LEU A 230 -20.73 1.16 -23.58
CA LEU A 230 -21.76 1.94 -24.27
C LEU A 230 -21.36 3.42 -24.45
N VAL A 231 -20.93 4.06 -23.36
CA VAL A 231 -20.55 5.48 -23.30
C VAL A 231 -19.36 5.77 -24.22
N VAL A 232 -18.33 4.92 -24.18
CA VAL A 232 -17.08 5.12 -24.91
C VAL A 232 -17.20 4.62 -26.34
N CYS A 233 -17.60 3.37 -26.55
CA CYS A 233 -17.53 2.73 -27.87
C CYS A 233 -18.77 2.97 -28.75
N ARG A 234 -19.95 3.26 -28.17
CA ARG A 234 -21.20 3.43 -28.95
C ARG A 234 -21.67 4.87 -29.02
N LEU A 235 -21.64 5.59 -27.89
CA LEU A 235 -22.10 6.97 -27.80
C LEU A 235 -21.01 8.00 -28.14
N GLY A 236 -19.73 7.58 -28.14
CA GLY A 236 -18.62 8.45 -28.53
C GLY A 236 -18.42 9.65 -27.60
N LEU A 237 -18.75 9.52 -26.30
CA LEU A 237 -18.63 10.59 -25.31
C LEU A 237 -17.16 10.89 -24.90
N GLY A 238 -16.21 10.22 -25.54
CA GLY A 238 -14.77 10.45 -25.41
C GLY A 238 -14.24 10.24 -23.99
N LEU A 239 -13.11 10.89 -23.71
CA LEU A 239 -12.39 10.77 -22.44
C LEU A 239 -13.26 11.24 -21.27
N LEU A 240 -13.91 12.40 -21.39
CA LEU A 240 -14.77 12.93 -20.35
C LEU A 240 -15.89 11.95 -19.97
N GLY A 241 -16.53 11.30 -20.97
CA GLY A 241 -17.56 10.30 -20.75
C GLY A 241 -17.06 9.09 -19.96
N ALA A 242 -15.86 8.58 -20.27
CA ALA A 242 -15.26 7.46 -19.55
C ALA A 242 -15.07 7.79 -18.05
N LEU A 243 -14.61 9.00 -17.74
CA LEU A 243 -14.32 9.42 -16.36
C LEU A 243 -15.58 9.78 -15.57
N LEU A 244 -16.57 10.38 -16.23
CA LEU A 244 -17.89 10.57 -15.63
C LEU A 244 -18.55 9.22 -15.31
N MET A 245 -18.36 8.20 -16.16
CA MET A 245 -18.85 6.86 -15.87
C MET A 245 -18.18 6.25 -14.63
N LEU A 246 -16.86 6.42 -14.49
CA LEU A 246 -16.13 6.02 -13.28
C LEU A 246 -16.65 6.76 -12.03
N SER A 247 -16.89 8.07 -12.14
CA SER A 247 -17.49 8.87 -11.06
C SER A 247 -18.89 8.37 -10.68
N VAL A 248 -19.75 8.08 -11.66
CA VAL A 248 -21.10 7.53 -11.43
C VAL A 248 -21.02 6.16 -10.78
N SER A 249 -20.11 5.28 -11.20
CA SER A 249 -19.90 3.98 -10.55
C SER A 249 -19.54 4.13 -9.07
N ASN A 250 -18.69 5.09 -8.72
CA ASN A 250 -18.38 5.38 -7.32
C ASN A 250 -19.63 5.88 -6.56
N TRP A 251 -20.46 6.74 -7.17
CA TRP A 251 -21.72 7.15 -6.56
C TRP A 251 -22.72 6.01 -6.39
N VAL A 252 -22.79 5.06 -7.32
CA VAL A 252 -23.61 3.85 -7.18
C VAL A 252 -23.15 3.03 -5.97
N ILE A 253 -21.85 2.91 -5.74
CA ILE A 253 -21.30 2.27 -4.53
C ILE A 253 -21.68 3.06 -3.29
N ALA A 254 -21.47 4.38 -3.28
CA ALA A 254 -21.78 5.25 -2.14
C ALA A 254 -23.25 5.14 -1.73
N VAL A 255 -24.16 5.29 -2.69
CA VAL A 255 -25.61 5.21 -2.48
C VAL A 255 -26.02 3.79 -2.09
N GLY A 256 -25.52 2.77 -2.78
CA GLY A 256 -25.84 1.38 -2.46
C GLY A 256 -25.44 0.99 -1.05
N GLN A 257 -24.24 1.39 -0.62
CA GLN A 257 -23.75 1.13 0.74
C GLN A 257 -24.52 1.94 1.78
N PHE A 258 -24.86 3.20 1.51
CA PHE A 258 -25.70 4.01 2.41
C PHE A 258 -27.11 3.44 2.57
N VAL A 259 -27.75 3.05 1.46
CA VAL A 259 -29.06 2.38 1.48
C VAL A 259 -28.99 1.10 2.32
N TYR A 260 -27.92 0.32 2.19
CA TYR A 260 -27.72 -0.85 3.04
C TYR A 260 -27.66 -0.49 4.53
N ILE A 261 -26.91 0.55 4.92
CA ILE A 261 -26.84 1.00 6.32
C ILE A 261 -28.21 1.39 6.86
N VAL A 262 -29.01 2.13 6.08
CA VAL A 262 -30.31 2.63 6.52
C VAL A 262 -31.38 1.52 6.54
N ALA A 263 -31.36 0.59 5.56
CA ALA A 263 -32.39 -0.42 5.40
C ALA A 263 -32.10 -1.75 6.15
N SER A 264 -30.83 -2.06 6.41
CA SER A 264 -30.44 -3.34 6.99
C SER A 264 -30.76 -3.42 8.48
N ARG A 265 -31.36 -4.55 8.89
CA ARG A 265 -31.59 -4.85 10.32
C ARG A 265 -30.29 -4.93 11.11
N ARG A 266 -29.16 -5.28 10.47
CA ARG A 266 -27.84 -5.42 11.12
C ARG A 266 -27.27 -4.07 11.56
N CYS A 267 -27.61 -2.99 10.87
CA CYS A 267 -27.07 -1.66 11.14
C CYS A 267 -27.97 -0.82 12.06
N ARG A 268 -29.10 -1.36 12.55
CA ARG A 268 -30.07 -0.61 13.39
C ARG A 268 -29.47 -0.11 14.71
N LEU A 269 -28.51 -0.84 15.28
CA LEU A 269 -27.82 -0.42 16.50
C LEU A 269 -26.73 0.62 16.22
N THR A 270 -26.17 0.61 15.01
CA THR A 270 -25.05 1.47 14.61
C THR A 270 -25.49 2.74 13.87
N TRP A 271 -26.74 2.78 13.42
CA TRP A 271 -27.34 3.89 12.71
C TRP A 271 -28.72 4.20 13.29
N THR A 272 -28.81 5.31 14.02
CA THR A 272 -30.04 5.79 14.68
C THR A 272 -30.66 7.00 13.98
N GLY A 273 -30.14 7.38 12.80
CA GLY A 273 -30.57 8.54 12.02
C GLY A 273 -29.60 9.72 12.11
N PHE A 274 -29.98 10.82 11.46
CA PHE A 274 -29.17 12.05 11.45
C PHE A 274 -29.20 12.75 12.81
N SER A 275 -28.06 13.30 13.22
CA SER A 275 -27.90 13.95 14.52
C SER A 275 -26.99 15.17 14.44
N TRP A 276 -27.37 16.24 15.13
CA TRP A 276 -26.55 17.44 15.29
C TRP A 276 -25.22 17.19 16.03
N GLN A 277 -25.11 16.06 16.75
CA GLN A 277 -23.85 15.65 17.38
C GLN A 277 -22.72 15.40 16.37
N ALA A 278 -23.05 15.21 15.08
CA ALA A 278 -22.06 15.14 14.00
C ALA A 278 -21.15 16.38 13.98
N PHE A 279 -21.66 17.56 14.35
CA PHE A 279 -20.90 18.82 14.34
C PHE A 279 -20.13 19.10 15.64
N SER A 280 -20.30 18.26 16.67
CA SER A 280 -19.55 18.40 17.92
C SER A 280 -18.12 17.88 17.79
N GLY A 281 -17.14 18.54 18.44
CA GLY A 281 -15.75 18.10 18.46
C GLY A 281 -15.02 18.15 17.10
N MET A 282 -15.54 18.91 16.13
CA MET A 282 -14.97 19.00 14.78
C MET A 282 -13.49 19.43 14.74
N PRO A 283 -13.00 20.42 15.52
CA PRO A 283 -11.60 20.83 15.47
C PRO A 283 -10.62 19.70 15.88
N GLU A 284 -10.96 18.94 16.90
CA GLU A 284 -10.13 17.82 17.37
C GLU A 284 -10.18 16.64 16.39
N PHE A 285 -11.37 16.35 15.87
CA PHE A 285 -11.53 15.33 14.83
C PHE A 285 -10.80 15.70 13.53
N PHE A 286 -10.79 16.97 13.15
CA PHE A 286 -9.99 17.48 12.04
C PHE A 286 -8.50 17.31 12.30
N LYS A 287 -8.00 17.68 13.49
CA LYS A 287 -6.59 17.50 13.85
C LYS A 287 -6.15 16.03 13.74
N LEU A 288 -6.98 15.10 14.23
CA LEU A 288 -6.72 13.67 14.10
C LEU A 288 -6.70 13.23 12.64
N SER A 289 -7.76 13.56 11.88
CA SER A 289 -7.89 13.20 10.46
C SER A 289 -6.78 13.79 9.60
N ALA A 290 -6.32 15.00 9.90
CA ALA A 290 -5.22 15.65 9.21
C ALA A 290 -3.89 14.94 9.46
N ALA A 291 -3.63 14.47 10.69
CA ALA A 291 -2.42 13.70 10.98
C ALA A 291 -2.39 12.37 10.20
N SER A 292 -3.53 11.68 10.12
CA SER A 292 -3.68 10.47 9.29
C SER A 292 -3.49 10.76 7.80
N ALA A 293 -4.05 11.89 7.35
CA ALA A 293 -3.92 12.34 5.97
C ALA A 293 -2.48 12.59 5.59
N VAL A 294 -1.73 13.32 6.44
CA VAL A 294 -0.30 13.56 6.24
C VAL A 294 0.48 12.24 6.20
N MET A 295 0.23 11.31 7.13
CA MET A 295 0.90 10.01 7.17
C MET A 295 0.79 9.25 5.84
N LEU A 296 -0.43 9.08 5.31
CA LEU A 296 -0.67 8.35 4.05
C LEU A 296 -0.29 9.15 2.80
N CYS A 297 -0.41 10.48 2.83
CA CYS A 297 0.08 11.34 1.75
C CYS A 297 1.60 11.25 1.60
N LEU A 298 2.35 11.29 2.70
CA LEU A 298 3.81 11.16 2.66
C LEU A 298 4.24 9.83 2.02
N GLU A 299 3.54 8.75 2.36
CA GLU A 299 3.79 7.43 1.79
C GLU A 299 3.46 7.38 0.29
N THR A 300 2.27 7.83 -0.11
CA THR A 300 1.85 7.81 -1.52
C THR A 300 2.64 8.77 -2.41
N TRP A 301 2.98 9.96 -1.91
CA TRP A 301 3.68 10.97 -2.69
C TRP A 301 5.17 10.66 -2.85
N TYR A 302 5.76 9.92 -1.89
CA TYR A 302 7.13 9.45 -2.01
C TYR A 302 7.36 8.65 -3.31
N TYR A 303 6.49 7.69 -3.59
CA TYR A 303 6.52 6.91 -4.83
C TYR A 303 6.43 7.80 -6.07
N GLN A 304 5.54 8.79 -6.06
CA GLN A 304 5.35 9.67 -7.21
C GLN A 304 6.56 10.58 -7.44
N ILE A 305 7.18 11.08 -6.38
CA ILE A 305 8.40 11.89 -6.48
C ILE A 305 9.54 11.08 -7.11
N LEU A 306 9.72 9.82 -6.72
CA LEU A 306 10.75 8.96 -7.30
C LEU A 306 10.50 8.64 -8.78
N VAL A 307 9.23 8.42 -9.17
CA VAL A 307 8.85 8.28 -10.58
C VAL A 307 9.17 9.55 -11.37
N LEU A 308 8.86 10.73 -10.82
CA LEU A 308 9.20 12.02 -11.44
C LEU A 308 10.72 12.20 -11.60
N ILE A 309 11.50 11.83 -10.57
CA ILE A 309 12.96 11.87 -10.62
C ILE A 309 13.49 10.91 -11.70
N ALA A 310 12.88 9.73 -11.87
CA ALA A 310 13.27 8.81 -12.94
C ALA A 310 13.00 9.35 -14.34
N GLY A 311 12.02 10.25 -14.49
CA GLY A 311 11.79 11.01 -15.72
C GLY A 311 12.92 11.98 -16.10
N LEU A 312 13.90 12.20 -15.21
CA LEU A 312 15.08 13.02 -15.48
C LEU A 312 16.31 12.20 -15.91
N LEU A 313 16.17 10.87 -16.05
CA LEU A 313 17.24 10.00 -16.53
C LEU A 313 17.54 10.21 -18.03
N LYS A 314 18.69 9.69 -18.49
CA LYS A 314 19.14 9.79 -19.89
C LYS A 314 18.15 9.16 -20.89
N ASP A 315 17.46 8.09 -20.49
CA ASP A 315 16.42 7.40 -21.26
C ASP A 315 15.11 7.39 -20.45
N PRO A 316 14.38 8.52 -20.43
CA PRO A 316 13.22 8.68 -19.55
C PRO A 316 12.02 7.87 -20.02
N GLU A 317 11.85 7.66 -21.33
CA GLU A 317 10.73 6.89 -21.88
C GLU A 317 10.79 5.43 -21.42
N LEU A 318 11.95 4.78 -21.57
CA LEU A 318 12.14 3.39 -21.14
C LEU A 318 12.08 3.25 -19.61
N ALA A 319 12.67 4.19 -18.88
CA ALA A 319 12.65 4.19 -17.41
C ALA A 319 11.22 4.32 -16.88
N LEU A 320 10.46 5.32 -17.35
CA LEU A 320 9.09 5.55 -16.92
C LEU A 320 8.15 4.41 -17.31
N ALA A 321 8.30 3.85 -18.52
CA ALA A 321 7.50 2.72 -18.96
C ALA A 321 7.72 1.48 -18.08
N SER A 322 8.99 1.13 -17.81
CA SER A 322 9.33 -0.02 -16.97
C SER A 322 8.95 0.17 -15.50
N LEU A 323 9.13 1.38 -14.95
CA LEU A 323 8.66 1.74 -13.61
C LEU A 323 7.14 1.64 -13.49
N SER A 324 6.40 2.16 -14.46
CA SER A 324 4.92 2.12 -14.47
C SER A 324 4.37 0.70 -14.44
N VAL A 325 4.95 -0.22 -15.23
CA VAL A 325 4.58 -1.65 -15.21
C VAL A 325 4.81 -2.26 -13.83
N CYS A 326 6.00 -2.05 -13.25
CA CYS A 326 6.34 -2.62 -11.96
C CYS A 326 5.49 -2.01 -10.82
N MET A 327 5.22 -0.71 -10.86
CA MET A 327 4.34 -0.02 -9.90
C MET A 327 2.89 -0.48 -10.01
N THR A 328 2.41 -0.81 -11.21
CA THR A 328 1.09 -1.40 -11.40
C THR A 328 0.99 -2.76 -10.71
N ILE A 329 2.01 -3.62 -10.86
CA ILE A 329 2.08 -4.92 -10.16
C ILE A 329 2.12 -4.71 -8.63
N SER A 330 2.92 -3.74 -8.16
CA SER A 330 2.97 -3.39 -6.73
C SER A 330 1.62 -2.86 -6.21
N GLY A 331 0.88 -2.12 -7.03
CA GLY A 331 -0.46 -1.62 -6.69
C GLY A 331 -1.45 -2.73 -6.36
N TRP A 332 -1.40 -3.86 -7.08
CA TRP A 332 -2.26 -5.03 -6.78
C TRP A 332 -1.95 -5.62 -5.40
N VAL A 333 -0.67 -5.80 -5.07
CA VAL A 333 -0.25 -6.33 -3.75
C VAL A 333 -0.60 -5.35 -2.62
N PHE A 334 -0.44 -4.06 -2.87
CA PHE A 334 -0.84 -3.02 -1.93
C PHE A 334 -2.34 -3.09 -1.61
N MET A 335 -3.21 -3.27 -2.62
CA MET A 335 -4.66 -3.38 -2.41
C MET A 335 -5.06 -4.63 -1.60
N ILE A 336 -4.35 -5.74 -1.78
CA ILE A 336 -4.52 -6.94 -0.96
C ILE A 336 -4.14 -6.64 0.50
N SER A 337 -3.00 -5.97 0.70
CA SER A 337 -2.47 -5.66 2.03
C SER A 337 -3.37 -4.71 2.81
N VAL A 338 -3.85 -3.63 2.17
CA VAL A 338 -4.87 -2.73 2.73
C VAL A 338 -6.17 -3.49 3.02
N GLY A 339 -6.54 -4.43 2.16
CA GLY A 339 -7.72 -5.27 2.31
C GLY A 339 -7.68 -6.21 3.53
N PHE A 340 -6.52 -6.46 4.16
CA PHE A 340 -6.49 -7.21 5.42
C PHE A 340 -7.20 -6.49 6.57
N ASN A 341 -7.42 -5.16 6.44
CA ASN A 341 -8.22 -4.37 7.37
C ASN A 341 -7.70 -4.47 8.83
N ALA A 342 -6.37 -4.48 8.98
CA ALA A 342 -5.70 -4.65 10.27
C ALA A 342 -6.08 -3.56 11.28
N ALA A 343 -6.24 -2.32 10.80
CA ALA A 343 -6.69 -1.18 11.61
C ALA A 343 -8.02 -1.45 12.32
N ALA A 344 -9.06 -1.89 11.58
CA ALA A 344 -10.35 -2.28 12.13
C ALA A 344 -10.25 -3.41 13.16
N ARG A 345 -9.47 -4.46 12.84
CA ARG A 345 -9.31 -5.64 13.71
C ARG A 345 -8.65 -5.28 15.04
N VAL A 346 -7.56 -4.51 15.01
CA VAL A 346 -6.79 -4.10 16.21
C VAL A 346 -7.57 -3.09 17.04
N SER A 347 -8.17 -2.08 16.41
CA SER A 347 -8.95 -1.07 17.12
C SER A 347 -10.18 -1.66 17.83
N ASN A 348 -10.82 -2.69 17.25
CA ASN A 348 -11.90 -3.43 17.90
C ASN A 348 -11.45 -4.14 19.18
N GLU A 349 -10.30 -4.82 19.19
CA GLU A 349 -9.81 -5.49 20.40
C GLU A 349 -9.33 -4.51 21.46
N LEU A 350 -8.67 -3.43 21.05
CA LEU A 350 -8.28 -2.34 21.96
C LEU A 350 -9.51 -1.70 22.60
N GLY A 351 -10.57 -1.44 21.82
CA GLY A 351 -11.83 -0.93 22.34
C GLY A 351 -12.53 -1.89 23.30
N ALA A 352 -12.39 -3.21 23.07
CA ALA A 352 -12.95 -4.26 23.92
C ALA A 352 -12.14 -4.51 25.20
N GLY A 353 -10.96 -3.91 25.33
CA GLY A 353 -10.06 -4.13 26.48
C GLY A 353 -9.33 -5.48 26.43
N ASN A 354 -9.08 -6.02 25.24
CA ASN A 354 -8.40 -7.30 25.02
C ASN A 354 -6.98 -7.10 24.44
N PRO A 355 -5.99 -6.66 25.24
CA PRO A 355 -4.67 -6.32 24.75
C PRO A 355 -3.90 -7.53 24.19
N LYS A 356 -4.08 -8.73 24.75
CA LYS A 356 -3.39 -9.94 24.25
C LYS A 356 -3.91 -10.33 22.88
N SER A 357 -5.22 -10.28 22.67
CA SER A 357 -5.86 -10.52 21.37
C SER A 357 -5.45 -9.48 20.35
N ALA A 358 -5.33 -8.21 20.75
CA ALA A 358 -4.82 -7.15 19.88
C ALA A 358 -3.38 -7.43 19.40
N ALA A 359 -2.45 -7.70 20.33
CA ALA A 359 -1.05 -8.01 20.00
C ALA A 359 -0.92 -9.29 19.16
N PHE A 360 -1.68 -10.33 19.51
CA PHE A 360 -1.70 -11.58 18.75
C PHE A 360 -2.25 -11.37 17.34
N SER A 361 -3.30 -10.54 17.19
CA SER A 361 -3.86 -10.19 15.89
C SER A 361 -2.83 -9.51 14.99
N VAL A 362 -2.06 -8.54 15.52
CA VAL A 362 -0.96 -7.88 14.82
C VAL A 362 0.05 -8.90 14.29
N ALA A 363 0.47 -9.85 15.12
CA ALA A 363 1.41 -10.90 14.71
C ALA A 363 0.82 -11.78 13.59
N VAL A 364 -0.41 -12.25 13.75
CA VAL A 364 -1.06 -13.14 12.77
C VAL A 364 -1.26 -12.44 11.42
N VAL A 365 -1.79 -11.21 11.40
CA VAL A 365 -2.03 -10.48 10.15
C VAL A 365 -0.73 -10.12 9.43
N THR A 366 0.33 -9.76 10.18
CA THR A 366 1.64 -9.45 9.61
C THR A 366 2.29 -10.69 9.00
N VAL A 367 2.27 -11.82 9.70
CA VAL A 367 2.80 -13.10 9.18
C VAL A 367 2.01 -13.57 7.96
N LEU A 368 0.69 -13.45 7.99
CA LEU A 368 -0.16 -13.80 6.85
C LEU A 368 0.18 -12.93 5.62
N SER A 369 0.32 -11.62 5.81
CA SER A 369 0.68 -10.69 4.73
C SER A 369 2.06 -11.00 4.17
N PHE A 370 3.05 -11.24 5.04
CA PHE A 370 4.39 -11.63 4.63
C PHE A 370 4.40 -12.91 3.80
N ILE A 371 3.72 -13.97 4.26
CA ILE A 371 3.64 -15.24 3.52
C ILE A 371 3.01 -15.02 2.14
N LEU A 372 1.90 -14.28 2.08
CA LEU A 372 1.21 -14.01 0.82
C LEU A 372 2.09 -13.20 -0.13
N SER A 373 2.77 -12.16 0.36
CA SER A 373 3.69 -11.37 -0.45
C SER A 373 4.90 -12.16 -0.91
N VAL A 374 5.47 -13.04 -0.08
CA VAL A 374 6.55 -13.95 -0.51
C VAL A 374 6.07 -14.86 -1.65
N ILE A 375 4.87 -15.44 -1.54
CA ILE A 375 4.30 -16.28 -2.60
C ILE A 375 4.16 -15.47 -3.89
N ILE A 376 3.58 -14.26 -3.82
CA ILE A 376 3.41 -13.40 -4.99
C ILE A 376 4.76 -12.98 -5.58
N SER A 377 5.74 -12.59 -4.75
CA SER A 377 7.09 -12.25 -5.18
C SER A 377 7.79 -13.39 -5.90
N VAL A 378 7.67 -14.62 -5.38
CA VAL A 378 8.24 -15.81 -6.04
C VAL A 378 7.58 -16.03 -7.40
N ILE A 379 6.24 -15.94 -7.49
CA ILE A 379 5.52 -16.07 -8.76
C ILE A 379 6.00 -15.00 -9.76
N ILE A 380 6.10 -13.75 -9.34
CA ILE A 380 6.54 -12.64 -10.20
C ILE A 380 8.00 -12.83 -10.65
N LEU A 381 8.89 -13.32 -9.78
CA LEU A 381 10.27 -13.66 -10.14
C LEU A 381 10.35 -14.79 -11.18
N LEU A 382 9.57 -15.86 -10.99
CA LEU A 382 9.53 -16.97 -11.93
C LEU A 382 8.96 -16.55 -13.30
N CYS A 383 8.04 -15.59 -13.30
CA CYS A 383 7.41 -15.05 -14.51
C CYS A 383 8.08 -13.76 -15.02
N ARG A 384 9.28 -13.38 -14.55
CA ARG A 384 9.89 -12.06 -14.80
C ARG A 384 10.03 -11.70 -16.29
N ASP A 385 10.25 -12.70 -17.13
CA ASP A 385 10.47 -12.53 -18.57
C ASP A 385 9.15 -12.46 -19.36
N TYR A 386 8.02 -12.73 -18.72
CA TYR A 386 6.69 -12.79 -19.34
C TYR A 386 5.69 -11.77 -18.78
N VAL A 387 5.85 -11.36 -17.52
CA VAL A 387 4.87 -10.52 -16.81
C VAL A 387 4.65 -9.15 -17.47
N SER A 388 5.70 -8.60 -18.08
CA SER A 388 5.68 -7.32 -18.81
C SER A 388 4.80 -7.36 -20.06
N TYR A 389 4.69 -8.52 -20.72
CA TYR A 389 3.92 -8.66 -21.97
C TYR A 389 2.41 -8.55 -21.76
N ILE A 390 1.94 -8.60 -20.51
CA ILE A 390 0.55 -8.28 -20.17
C ILE A 390 0.27 -6.77 -20.37
N PHE A 391 1.30 -5.93 -20.24
CA PHE A 391 1.19 -4.47 -20.23
C PHE A 391 1.80 -3.80 -21.46
N SER A 392 2.79 -4.41 -22.12
CA SER A 392 3.47 -3.84 -23.27
C SER A 392 4.00 -4.90 -24.23
N GLU A 393 3.85 -4.68 -25.52
CA GLU A 393 4.42 -5.55 -26.57
C GLU A 393 5.90 -5.22 -26.89
N GLY A 394 6.47 -4.17 -26.29
CA GLY A 394 7.84 -3.72 -26.56
C GLY A 394 8.90 -4.60 -25.91
N GLU A 395 9.79 -5.19 -26.71
CA GLU A 395 10.90 -6.02 -26.20
C GLU A 395 11.85 -5.25 -25.27
N ASP A 396 12.12 -3.98 -25.55
CA ASP A 396 13.01 -3.15 -24.72
C ASP A 396 12.40 -2.88 -23.34
N VAL A 397 11.11 -2.55 -23.28
CA VAL A 397 10.36 -2.39 -22.02
C VAL A 397 10.32 -3.70 -21.26
N SER A 398 10.06 -4.82 -21.95
CA SER A 398 10.05 -6.15 -21.33
C SER A 398 11.40 -6.52 -20.71
N ARG A 399 12.50 -6.26 -21.42
CA ARG A 399 13.86 -6.49 -20.91
C ARG A 399 14.19 -5.60 -19.71
N ALA A 400 13.76 -4.34 -19.74
CA ALA A 400 13.94 -3.41 -18.63
C ALA A 400 13.15 -3.86 -17.39
N VAL A 401 11.89 -4.27 -17.56
CA VAL A 401 11.05 -4.83 -16.48
C VAL A 401 11.67 -6.11 -15.91
N SER A 402 12.11 -7.05 -16.75
CA SER A 402 12.78 -8.27 -16.28
C SER A 402 14.01 -7.98 -15.43
N ARG A 403 14.81 -6.95 -15.79
CA ARG A 403 15.96 -6.47 -15.00
C ARG A 403 15.56 -5.82 -13.67
N LEU A 404 14.44 -5.10 -13.62
CA LEU A 404 13.91 -4.50 -12.40
C LEU A 404 13.15 -5.49 -11.52
N THR A 405 12.72 -6.63 -12.07
CA THR A 405 11.88 -7.60 -11.36
C THR A 405 12.47 -8.11 -10.05
N PRO A 406 13.80 -8.32 -9.90
CA PRO A 406 14.40 -8.63 -8.61
C PRO A 406 14.16 -7.56 -7.53
N LEU A 407 14.27 -6.28 -7.90
CA LEU A 407 13.97 -5.16 -6.99
C LEU A 407 12.47 -5.10 -6.70
N LEU A 408 11.64 -5.28 -7.73
CA LEU A 408 10.18 -5.36 -7.56
C LEU A 408 9.81 -6.48 -6.58
N ALA A 409 10.38 -7.68 -6.72
CA ALA A 409 10.07 -8.81 -5.85
C ALA A 409 10.41 -8.54 -4.39
N PHE A 410 11.51 -7.83 -4.13
CA PHE A 410 11.85 -7.36 -2.79
C PHE A 410 10.84 -6.30 -2.29
N THR A 411 10.52 -5.32 -3.14
CA THR A 411 9.49 -4.31 -2.85
C THR A 411 8.13 -4.93 -2.57
N LEU A 412 7.71 -5.98 -3.26
CA LEU A 412 6.44 -6.67 -3.03
C LEU A 412 6.38 -7.33 -1.64
N ILE A 413 7.52 -7.77 -1.10
CA ILE A 413 7.61 -8.31 0.27
C ILE A 413 7.44 -7.17 1.27
N LEU A 414 8.19 -6.08 1.13
CA LEU A 414 8.11 -4.91 2.02
C LEU A 414 6.72 -4.26 1.97
N ASN A 415 6.22 -3.96 0.76
CA ASN A 415 4.89 -3.39 0.53
C ASN A 415 3.74 -4.32 0.89
N GLY A 416 4.01 -5.61 1.14
CA GLY A 416 3.06 -6.51 1.77
C GLY A 416 2.84 -6.19 3.25
N ILE A 417 3.94 -5.93 3.95
CA ILE A 417 3.97 -5.73 5.39
C ILE A 417 3.58 -4.28 5.73
N GLN A 418 4.14 -3.32 5.01
CA GLN A 418 4.05 -1.89 5.34
C GLN A 418 2.60 -1.39 5.50
N PRO A 419 1.67 -1.63 4.56
CA PRO A 419 0.28 -1.16 4.71
C PRO A 419 -0.44 -1.79 5.91
N VAL A 420 -0.06 -3.02 6.27
CA VAL A 420 -0.59 -3.71 7.45
C VAL A 420 -0.10 -3.03 8.72
N LEU A 421 1.19 -2.72 8.83
CA LEU A 421 1.77 -2.03 9.99
C LEU A 421 1.28 -0.59 10.11
N SER A 422 1.20 0.15 9.00
CA SER A 422 0.54 1.46 8.94
C SER A 422 -0.91 1.39 9.41
N GLY A 423 -1.63 0.32 9.03
CA GLY A 423 -2.98 0.03 9.52
C GLY A 423 -3.02 -0.23 11.04
N VAL A 424 -2.11 -1.05 11.56
CA VAL A 424 -1.98 -1.30 13.01
C VAL A 424 -1.73 0.00 13.77
N ALA A 425 -0.78 0.81 13.32
CA ALA A 425 -0.47 2.09 13.93
C ALA A 425 -1.68 3.04 13.88
N ALA A 426 -2.43 3.05 12.77
CA ALA A 426 -3.70 3.77 12.70
C ALA A 426 -4.72 3.25 13.72
N GLY A 427 -4.92 1.94 13.83
CA GLY A 427 -5.82 1.31 14.81
C GLY A 427 -5.45 1.60 16.27
N CYS A 428 -4.16 1.78 16.55
CA CYS A 428 -3.62 2.20 17.85
C CYS A 428 -3.70 3.72 18.10
N GLY A 429 -3.93 4.52 17.04
CA GLY A 429 -3.95 5.99 17.09
C GLY A 429 -2.57 6.65 17.05
N TRP A 430 -1.57 6.01 16.46
CA TRP A 430 -0.16 6.48 16.39
C TRP A 430 0.21 7.19 15.09
N GLN A 431 -0.79 7.67 14.36
CA GLN A 431 -0.61 8.25 13.02
C GLN A 431 0.38 9.42 12.99
N ALA A 432 0.38 10.26 14.03
CA ALA A 432 1.32 11.39 14.11
C ALA A 432 2.78 10.93 14.27
N PHE A 433 3.04 9.89 15.08
CA PHE A 433 4.38 9.32 15.24
C PHE A 433 4.87 8.72 13.93
N VAL A 434 4.04 7.91 13.27
CA VAL A 434 4.37 7.31 11.98
C VAL A 434 4.60 8.39 10.91
N ALA A 435 3.83 9.48 10.91
CA ALA A 435 4.08 10.60 10.00
C ALA A 435 5.50 11.18 10.14
N TYR A 436 6.02 11.34 11.38
CA TYR A 436 7.40 11.79 11.59
C TYR A 436 8.44 10.80 11.08
N VAL A 437 8.21 9.50 11.31
CA VAL A 437 9.07 8.43 10.80
C VAL A 437 9.08 8.44 9.27
N ASN A 438 7.91 8.55 8.62
CA ASN A 438 7.78 8.62 7.17
C ASN A 438 8.55 9.82 6.58
N VAL A 439 8.53 10.99 7.23
CA VAL A 439 9.36 12.14 6.79
C VAL A 439 10.84 11.78 6.81
N GLY A 440 11.32 11.19 7.91
CA GLY A 440 12.72 10.80 8.06
C GLY A 440 13.16 9.78 7.02
N CYS A 441 12.46 8.66 6.93
CA CYS A 441 12.85 7.55 6.07
C CYS A 441 12.67 7.89 4.59
N TYR A 442 11.50 8.39 4.16
CA TYR A 442 11.24 8.64 2.74
C TYR A 442 11.98 9.87 2.21
N TYR A 443 11.92 11.00 2.92
CA TYR A 443 12.34 12.29 2.36
C TYR A 443 13.77 12.68 2.73
N ILE A 444 14.25 12.30 3.91
CA ILE A 444 15.62 12.63 4.34
C ILE A 444 16.61 11.55 3.88
N VAL A 445 16.21 10.28 3.86
CA VAL A 445 17.09 9.16 3.48
C VAL A 445 16.77 8.66 2.06
N GLY A 446 15.53 8.27 1.79
CA GLY A 446 15.12 7.59 0.57
C GLY A 446 15.34 8.38 -0.71
N ILE A 447 14.79 9.60 -0.78
CA ILE A 447 14.94 10.46 -1.97
C ILE A 447 16.43 10.77 -2.26
N PRO A 448 17.24 11.26 -1.30
CA PRO A 448 18.65 11.52 -1.56
C PRO A 448 19.44 10.28 -1.96
N LEU A 449 19.18 9.13 -1.34
CA LEU A 449 19.82 7.86 -1.70
C LEU A 449 19.44 7.44 -3.14
N GLY A 450 18.17 7.57 -3.53
CA GLY A 450 17.70 7.29 -4.87
C GLY A 450 18.35 8.19 -5.92
N CYS A 451 18.47 9.49 -5.63
CA CYS A 451 19.19 10.42 -6.50
C CYS A 451 20.68 10.07 -6.62
N LEU A 452 21.34 9.74 -5.51
CA LEU A 452 22.75 9.36 -5.50
C LEU A 452 23.00 8.10 -6.33
N LEU A 453 22.23 7.03 -6.08
CA LEU A 453 22.36 5.76 -6.81
C LEU A 453 21.97 5.91 -8.29
N GLY A 454 20.90 6.65 -8.58
CA GLY A 454 20.39 6.85 -9.94
C GLY A 454 21.32 7.67 -10.83
N PHE A 455 21.80 8.82 -10.35
CA PHE A 455 22.55 9.78 -11.17
C PHE A 455 24.06 9.73 -10.97
N TYR A 456 24.53 9.65 -9.72
CA TYR A 456 25.97 9.70 -9.44
C TYR A 456 26.65 8.37 -9.76
N PHE A 457 26.02 7.25 -9.38
CA PHE A 457 26.51 5.90 -9.69
C PHE A 457 26.01 5.33 -11.03
N ASP A 458 25.24 6.13 -11.79
CA ASP A 458 24.69 5.78 -13.13
C ASP A 458 23.92 4.44 -13.14
N LEU A 459 23.29 4.06 -12.02
CA LEU A 459 22.43 2.85 -11.93
C LEU A 459 21.02 3.09 -12.51
N GLY A 460 20.72 4.32 -12.95
CA GLY A 460 19.47 4.67 -13.62
C GLY A 460 18.24 4.35 -12.78
N ALA A 461 17.22 3.76 -13.42
CA ALA A 461 15.96 3.41 -12.76
C ALA A 461 16.14 2.43 -11.60
N ALA A 462 17.09 1.48 -11.72
CA ALA A 462 17.40 0.53 -10.65
C ALA A 462 18.01 1.24 -9.42
N GLY A 463 18.84 2.28 -9.63
CA GLY A 463 19.38 3.10 -8.55
C GLY A 463 18.31 3.88 -7.81
N ILE A 464 17.42 4.54 -8.55
CA ILE A 464 16.27 5.28 -7.99
C ILE A 464 15.37 4.33 -7.20
N TRP A 465 15.06 3.16 -7.76
CA TRP A 465 14.28 2.11 -7.09
C TRP A 465 14.98 1.59 -5.83
N SER A 466 16.30 1.41 -5.86
CA SER A 466 17.05 0.97 -4.69
C SER A 466 16.99 2.01 -3.56
N GLY A 467 16.99 3.30 -3.89
CA GLY A 467 16.70 4.37 -2.93
C GLY A 467 15.27 4.35 -2.39
N MET A 468 14.31 3.95 -3.22
CA MET A 468 12.92 3.68 -2.80
C MET A 468 12.85 2.66 -1.67
N ILE A 469 13.57 1.56 -1.87
CA ILE A 469 13.66 0.46 -0.91
C ILE A 469 14.42 0.88 0.35
N GLY A 470 15.55 1.59 0.19
CA GLY A 470 16.38 2.00 1.33
C GLY A 470 15.77 3.10 2.19
N GLY A 471 14.78 3.85 1.66
CA GLY A 471 14.00 4.83 2.41
C GLY A 471 12.73 4.27 3.04
N ASP A 472 12.43 2.99 2.83
CA ASP A 472 11.27 2.34 3.42
C ASP A 472 11.51 2.12 4.92
N PRO A 473 10.68 2.69 5.82
CA PRO A 473 10.83 2.52 7.27
C PRO A 473 10.77 1.06 7.69
N ASP A 474 10.12 0.19 6.91
CA ASP A 474 10.00 -1.24 7.20
C ASP A 474 11.11 -2.08 6.55
N ALA A 475 12.08 -1.46 5.84
CA ALA A 475 13.29 -2.18 5.40
C ALA A 475 14.15 -2.68 6.57
N ASP A 476 13.96 -2.11 7.76
CA ASP A 476 14.55 -2.55 9.03
C ASP A 476 13.43 -3.08 9.95
N LEU A 477 12.96 -4.30 9.66
CA LEU A 477 11.75 -4.93 10.25
C LEU A 477 11.80 -5.15 11.78
N ASP A 478 12.99 -5.13 12.40
CA ASP A 478 13.22 -5.62 13.77
C ASP A 478 12.84 -4.59 14.88
N PRO A 479 13.17 -3.29 14.77
CA PRO A 479 12.87 -2.31 15.82
C PRO A 479 11.40 -1.89 15.89
N GLY A 480 10.70 -1.81 14.75
CA GLY A 480 9.33 -1.31 14.66
C GLY A 480 8.30 -2.23 15.34
N MET A 481 8.41 -3.53 15.11
CA MET A 481 7.51 -4.53 15.70
C MET A 481 7.71 -4.67 17.22
N GLY A 482 8.97 -4.63 17.69
CA GLY A 482 9.29 -4.64 19.12
C GLY A 482 8.72 -3.42 19.84
N TYR A 483 8.84 -2.23 19.24
CA TYR A 483 8.28 -1.01 19.79
C TYR A 483 6.74 -1.03 19.85
N ILE A 484 6.08 -1.49 18.79
CA ILE A 484 4.61 -1.60 18.77
C ILE A 484 4.14 -2.55 19.87
N GLN A 485 4.84 -3.67 20.05
CA GLN A 485 4.50 -4.67 21.06
C GLN A 485 4.73 -4.16 22.49
N ASP A 486 5.89 -3.56 22.78
CA ASP A 486 6.20 -2.95 24.08
C ASP A 486 5.17 -1.88 24.48
N GLN A 487 4.73 -1.07 23.52
CA GLN A 487 3.74 -0.03 23.77
C GLN A 487 2.32 -0.57 23.97
N LEU A 488 1.95 -1.66 23.27
CA LEU A 488 0.69 -2.37 23.52
C LEU A 488 0.67 -3.02 24.91
N GLU A 489 1.81 -3.58 25.34
CA GLU A 489 1.99 -4.19 26.67
C GLU A 489 1.95 -3.13 27.79
N GLN A 490 2.59 -1.97 27.58
CA GLN A 490 2.54 -0.83 28.50
C GLN A 490 1.13 -0.24 28.65
N ARG A 491 0.35 -0.13 27.55
CA ARG A 491 -1.04 0.34 27.61
C ARG A 491 -2.03 -0.69 28.18
N GLY A 492 -1.68 -1.98 28.14
CA GLY A 492 -2.49 -3.06 28.70
C GLY A 492 -2.28 -3.31 30.20
N ASN A 493 -1.36 -2.60 30.86
CA ASN A 493 -0.95 -2.84 32.25
C ASN A 493 -0.57 -4.32 32.50
N ILE A 494 0.18 -4.92 31.56
CA ILE A 494 0.66 -6.29 31.64
C ILE A 494 2.02 -6.28 32.36
N PRO A 495 2.23 -7.08 33.43
CA PRO A 495 3.56 -7.25 34.01
C PRO A 495 4.52 -7.83 32.98
N VAL A 496 5.77 -7.36 32.98
CA VAL A 496 6.86 -7.63 32.01
C VAL A 496 7.25 -9.12 31.84
N ASP A 497 6.53 -10.04 32.49
CA ASP A 497 6.83 -11.48 32.50
C ASP A 497 5.97 -12.31 31.52
N SER A 498 5.33 -11.72 30.51
CA SER A 498 4.54 -12.48 29.51
C SER A 498 5.34 -12.82 28.24
N GLU A 499 5.52 -14.12 27.99
CA GLU A 499 6.26 -14.77 26.88
C GLU A 499 5.75 -14.49 25.43
N VAL A 500 5.05 -13.38 25.19
CA VAL A 500 4.60 -12.95 23.86
C VAL A 500 5.74 -12.53 22.90
N PRO A 501 6.93 -12.03 23.32
CA PRO A 501 7.98 -11.62 22.36
C PRO A 501 8.61 -12.78 21.56
N VAL A 502 8.30 -14.04 21.89
CA VAL A 502 8.89 -15.22 21.24
C VAL A 502 8.29 -15.51 19.85
N ILE A 503 7.07 -15.06 19.56
CA ILE A 503 6.35 -15.39 18.31
C ILE A 503 7.04 -14.80 17.07
N VAL A 504 7.68 -13.64 17.20
CA VAL A 504 8.43 -12.98 16.10
C VAL A 504 9.90 -13.39 16.09
N ALA A 505 10.50 -13.66 17.25
CA ALA A 505 11.89 -14.15 17.32
C ALA A 505 12.07 -15.57 16.72
N ALA A 506 11.00 -16.37 16.65
CA ALA A 506 11.04 -17.71 16.08
C ALA A 506 11.05 -17.74 14.54
N SER A 507 10.54 -16.70 13.85
CA SER A 507 10.60 -16.59 12.38
C SER A 507 11.93 -16.03 11.87
N SER A 508 12.76 -15.42 12.74
CA SER A 508 14.04 -14.79 12.39
C SER A 508 15.28 -15.66 12.65
N HIS A 509 15.12 -16.92 13.08
CA HIS A 509 16.26 -17.80 13.38
C HIS A 509 17.13 -18.17 12.16
N SER A 510 16.66 -17.89 10.93
CA SER A 510 17.44 -18.06 9.70
C SER A 510 18.48 -16.96 9.47
N SER A 511 18.39 -15.80 10.13
CA SER A 511 19.28 -14.65 9.90
C SER A 511 20.42 -14.55 10.93
N ARG A 512 20.28 -15.21 12.09
CA ARG A 512 21.27 -15.16 13.19
C ARG A 512 22.51 -16.03 12.92
N THR A 513 22.38 -17.09 12.13
CA THR A 513 23.50 -17.99 11.80
C THR A 513 24.49 -17.40 10.80
N ALA A 514 24.09 -16.40 9.99
CA ALA A 514 25.00 -15.71 9.08
C ALA A 514 25.90 -14.68 9.78
N TYR A 515 25.38 -13.99 10.80
CA TYR A 515 26.13 -12.95 11.53
C TYR A 515 27.09 -13.49 12.60
N ALA A 516 26.80 -14.66 13.18
CA ALA A 516 27.67 -15.28 14.17
C ALA A 516 28.99 -15.80 13.57
N HIS A 517 29.00 -16.13 12.27
CA HIS A 517 30.19 -16.67 11.60
C HIS A 517 31.22 -15.60 11.21
N GLN A 518 30.84 -14.33 11.17
CA GLN A 518 31.69 -13.21 10.74
C GLN A 518 32.40 -12.49 11.90
N ARG A 519 31.96 -12.73 13.15
CA ARG A 519 32.57 -12.15 14.36
C ARG A 519 33.70 -12.98 14.96
N ALA A 520 33.95 -14.18 14.45
CA ALA A 520 34.99 -15.09 14.94
C ALA A 520 36.37 -14.90 14.27
N THR A 521 36.51 -14.02 13.27
CA THR A 521 37.74 -13.91 12.46
C THR A 521 38.51 -12.59 12.58
N HIS A 522 38.10 -11.65 13.45
CA HIS A 522 38.87 -10.42 13.66
C HIS A 522 38.97 -10.01 15.14
N VAL A 523 40.04 -10.46 15.80
CA VAL A 523 40.57 -9.81 17.01
C VAL A 523 42.06 -9.54 16.75
N PRO A 524 42.50 -8.28 16.62
CA PRO A 524 43.91 -7.94 16.68
C PRO A 524 44.33 -7.78 18.14
N ALA A 525 45.43 -8.45 18.50
CA ALA A 525 46.14 -8.26 19.74
C ALA A 525 46.87 -6.91 19.74
N THR A 526 46.66 -6.09 20.77
CA THR A 526 47.59 -5.01 21.15
C THR A 526 47.77 -5.02 22.66
N GLY A 527 49.01 -5.27 23.08
CA GLY A 527 49.42 -5.19 24.47
C GLY A 527 49.91 -3.78 24.84
N ARG A 528 49.75 -3.41 26.12
CA ARG A 528 50.68 -2.55 26.86
C ARG A 528 50.41 -2.65 28.37
N ALA A 529 51.46 -2.40 29.14
CA ALA A 529 51.73 -2.98 30.45
C ALA A 529 51.77 -1.93 31.59
N LEU A 530 51.82 -2.47 32.83
CA LEU A 530 52.35 -1.90 34.10
C LEU A 530 51.47 -0.81 34.76
N THR A 531 51.16 -0.81 36.08
CA THR A 531 52.00 -0.98 37.29
C THR A 531 51.19 -1.31 38.57
N HIS A 532 51.77 -2.15 39.48
CA HIS A 532 51.84 -2.13 40.97
C HIS A 532 50.64 -1.61 41.84
N THR A 533 50.17 -2.21 42.95
CA THR A 533 50.81 -2.75 44.19
C THR A 533 49.82 -3.65 45.00
N GLY A 534 50.29 -4.73 45.69
CA GLY A 534 49.48 -5.63 46.58
C GLY A 534 49.34 -5.15 48.04
N PRO A 535 49.23 -6.02 49.09
CA PRO A 535 48.95 -7.47 49.20
C PRO A 535 47.94 -7.80 50.37
N PRO A 536 47.98 -8.96 51.09
CA PRO A 536 47.35 -10.25 50.75
C PRO A 536 46.43 -10.81 51.87
N ASP A 537 45.72 -11.92 51.63
CA ASP A 537 45.46 -12.92 52.70
C ASP A 537 45.23 -14.35 52.12
N PRO A 538 45.61 -15.43 52.85
CA PRO A 538 45.95 -16.73 52.28
C PRO A 538 44.93 -17.86 52.56
N ALA A 539 45.27 -19.03 52.02
CA ALA A 539 44.90 -20.39 52.44
C ALA A 539 43.67 -21.04 51.79
N ARG A 540 43.93 -21.94 50.83
CA ARG A 540 43.91 -23.40 51.09
C ARG A 540 44.44 -24.21 49.89
N THR A 541 45.56 -24.87 50.15
CA THR A 541 45.97 -26.25 49.76
C THR A 541 44.80 -27.16 49.37
N THR A 542 44.89 -28.13 48.44
CA THR A 542 45.93 -29.17 48.24
C THR A 542 45.59 -30.06 47.03
N CYS A 543 46.62 -30.65 46.40
CA CYS A 543 46.68 -31.99 45.74
C CYS A 543 45.75 -32.31 44.53
N ASP A 544 46.15 -33.06 43.50
CA ASP A 544 47.41 -33.71 43.15
C ASP A 544 47.34 -34.21 41.68
N ARG A 545 48.51 -34.22 41.04
CA ARG A 545 49.02 -35.21 40.08
C ARG A 545 48.28 -35.64 38.79
N LYS A 546 49.02 -35.37 37.70
CA LYS A 546 49.54 -36.31 36.66
C LYS A 546 48.49 -36.90 35.68
N ARG A 547 48.75 -37.02 34.37
CA ARG A 547 50.02 -37.19 33.65
C ARG A 547 49.77 -36.98 32.15
N SER A 548 50.76 -36.35 31.49
CA SER A 548 51.39 -36.63 30.16
C SER A 548 50.61 -37.36 29.05
N GLY A 549 50.80 -37.06 27.76
CA GLY A 549 51.92 -36.41 27.08
C GLY A 549 51.48 -35.79 25.74
N ALA A 550 52.14 -34.71 25.30
CA ALA A 550 53.34 -34.72 24.45
C ALA A 550 52.98 -35.00 22.98
N ALA A 551 52.97 -33.94 22.16
CA ALA A 551 54.06 -33.58 21.22
C ALA A 551 53.77 -34.21 19.83
N LYS A 552 53.98 -33.60 18.67
CA LYS A 552 54.88 -32.55 18.17
C LYS A 552 54.35 -32.17 16.77
N TYR A 553 54.36 -30.89 16.39
CA TYR A 553 55.20 -30.31 15.32
C TYR A 553 55.19 -31.06 13.97
N GLU A 554 54.75 -30.41 12.89
CA GLU A 554 55.65 -29.82 11.88
C GLU A 554 54.87 -29.06 10.80
N ALA A 555 55.46 -27.96 10.36
CA ALA A 555 55.01 -27.09 9.29
C ALA A 555 55.98 -27.27 8.12
N GLU A 556 55.51 -27.30 6.88
CA GLU A 556 56.23 -26.70 5.74
C GLU A 556 55.39 -26.63 4.45
N GLN A 557 55.46 -25.44 3.83
CA GLN A 557 55.59 -25.14 2.40
C GLN A 557 54.49 -25.51 1.36
N GLN A 558 53.91 -24.43 0.81
CA GLN A 558 53.28 -24.19 -0.52
C GLN A 558 54.17 -24.67 -1.71
N PRO A 559 53.75 -24.76 -3.00
CA PRO A 559 52.67 -23.99 -3.68
C PRO A 559 51.88 -24.65 -4.86
N ASP A 560 50.89 -23.88 -5.36
CA ASP A 560 50.28 -23.78 -6.71
C ASP A 560 50.03 -25.01 -7.61
N LEU A 561 48.75 -25.23 -8.02
CA LEU A 561 48.27 -25.24 -9.43
C LEU A 561 46.86 -25.86 -9.64
N ALA A 562 46.12 -25.23 -10.56
CA ALA A 562 45.17 -25.78 -11.55
C ALA A 562 43.72 -26.19 -11.15
N LEU A 563 42.77 -25.36 -11.62
CA LEU A 563 41.70 -25.66 -12.61
C LEU A 563 41.02 -27.04 -12.66
N ASN A 564 39.68 -26.99 -12.53
CA ASN A 564 38.61 -27.77 -13.20
C ASN A 564 38.69 -29.31 -13.25
N SER A 565 37.68 -30.00 -12.67
CA SER A 565 36.61 -30.70 -13.43
C SER A 565 35.72 -31.64 -12.58
N TYR A 566 34.56 -31.99 -13.16
CA TYR A 566 33.57 -33.05 -12.84
C TYR A 566 32.49 -32.66 -11.79
N ALA A 567 31.19 -32.55 -12.07
CA ALA A 567 30.29 -33.21 -13.04
C ALA A 567 30.38 -34.75 -13.03
N ASP A 568 29.53 -35.39 -12.20
CA ASP A 568 28.57 -36.44 -12.60
C ASP A 568 28.15 -37.30 -11.40
N ALA A 569 26.84 -37.37 -11.17
CA ALA A 569 26.13 -38.61 -10.82
C ALA A 569 24.62 -38.36 -10.76
N ALA A 570 23.93 -38.73 -11.83
CA ALA A 570 22.49 -38.96 -11.86
C ALA A 570 22.26 -40.36 -12.44
N THR A 571 21.55 -41.26 -11.74
CA THR A 571 20.58 -42.19 -12.36
C THR A 571 19.72 -42.94 -11.34
N ALA A 572 18.38 -42.90 -11.55
CA ALA A 572 17.41 -44.03 -11.51
C ALA A 572 15.98 -43.48 -11.26
N THR A 573 15.24 -43.01 -12.27
CA THR A 573 14.14 -43.70 -13.02
C THR A 573 12.93 -44.22 -12.23
N HIS A 574 11.74 -43.66 -12.50
CA HIS A 574 10.57 -44.41 -12.98
C HIS A 574 9.59 -43.52 -13.78
N HIS A 575 9.19 -44.01 -14.95
CA HIS A 575 8.33 -43.44 -16.00
C HIS A 575 6.84 -43.42 -15.67
N TRP A 576 6.07 -42.49 -16.29
CA TRP A 576 4.84 -42.76 -17.08
C TRP A 576 4.59 -41.65 -18.13
N HIS A 577 4.17 -42.05 -19.33
CA HIS A 577 4.03 -41.29 -20.59
C HIS A 577 2.57 -40.84 -20.87
N PHE A 578 2.36 -39.76 -21.64
CA PHE A 578 1.45 -39.65 -22.83
C PHE A 578 1.59 -38.24 -23.50
N ARG A 579 2.40 -38.10 -24.56
CA ARG A 579 2.09 -37.84 -26.01
C ARG A 579 1.09 -36.71 -26.37
N GLN A 580 1.61 -35.68 -27.05
CA GLN A 580 0.91 -34.83 -28.04
C GLN A 580 1.21 -35.33 -29.47
N PRO A 581 0.34 -35.09 -30.48
CA PRO A 581 0.65 -35.38 -31.87
C PRO A 581 1.10 -34.14 -32.67
N GLU A 582 2.20 -34.30 -33.40
CA GLU A 582 2.57 -33.50 -34.57
C GLU A 582 1.78 -33.97 -35.82
N ARG A 583 1.50 -33.04 -36.74
CA ARG A 583 1.28 -33.29 -38.18
C ARG A 583 1.91 -32.12 -38.94
N GLU A 584 3.07 -32.35 -39.56
CA GLU A 584 3.30 -32.77 -40.95
C GLU A 584 3.31 -31.61 -41.97
N VAL A 585 4.51 -31.36 -42.47
CA VAL A 585 4.86 -30.50 -43.60
C VAL A 585 4.74 -31.32 -44.89
N ALA A 586 4.05 -30.80 -45.89
CA ALA A 586 4.18 -31.24 -47.28
C ALA A 586 4.36 -30.03 -48.19
N ALA A 587 5.43 -30.06 -48.97
CA ALA A 587 5.81 -29.05 -49.95
C ALA A 587 5.12 -29.29 -51.31
N SER A 588 4.74 -28.21 -52.01
CA SER A 588 4.77 -28.16 -53.47
C SER A 588 4.96 -26.72 -53.95
N ALA A 589 5.93 -26.54 -54.83
CA ALA A 589 6.36 -25.29 -55.42
C ALA A 589 5.37 -24.75 -56.46
N ASN A 590 5.24 -23.42 -56.56
CA ASN A 590 5.25 -22.75 -57.86
C ASN A 590 5.68 -21.27 -57.73
N GLN A 591 6.57 -20.86 -58.63
CA GLN A 591 7.25 -19.57 -58.67
C GLN A 591 6.44 -18.50 -59.41
N THR A 592 6.49 -17.23 -58.97
CA THR A 592 6.85 -16.06 -59.81
C THR A 592 7.00 -14.77 -58.94
N PRO A 593 7.87 -13.81 -59.32
CA PRO A 593 8.46 -12.83 -58.40
C PRO A 593 7.82 -11.42 -58.43
N ILE A 594 7.82 -10.72 -57.30
CA ILE A 594 7.49 -9.29 -57.15
C ILE A 594 8.80 -8.49 -56.93
N PRO A 595 9.08 -7.40 -57.68
CA PRO A 595 10.32 -6.63 -57.55
C PRO A 595 10.27 -5.56 -56.42
N PRO A 596 11.43 -5.06 -55.95
CA PRO A 596 11.54 -4.26 -54.73
C PRO A 596 11.26 -2.75 -54.96
N ARG A 597 10.61 -2.11 -53.98
CA ARG A 597 10.38 -0.66 -53.94
C ARG A 597 11.65 0.10 -53.50
N SER A 598 12.01 1.11 -54.29
CA SER A 598 13.16 2.00 -54.17
C SER A 598 12.95 3.19 -53.20
N LYS A 599 14.06 3.62 -52.59
CA LYS A 599 14.26 4.78 -51.67
C LYS A 599 13.80 6.14 -52.25
N PRO A 600 13.45 7.15 -51.41
CA PRO A 600 13.04 8.47 -51.86
C PRO A 600 14.24 9.41 -52.11
N LYS A 601 14.19 10.19 -53.21
CA LYS A 601 15.11 11.30 -53.53
C LYS A 601 14.45 12.65 -53.27
N LYS A 602 15.17 13.55 -52.60
CA LYS A 602 14.90 14.99 -52.41
C LYS A 602 14.73 15.73 -53.76
N LYS A 603 13.76 16.65 -53.83
CA LYS A 603 13.79 17.81 -54.74
C LYS A 603 13.16 19.03 -54.05
N ASN A 604 13.86 20.15 -54.12
CA ASN A 604 13.51 21.48 -53.66
C ASN A 604 13.30 22.37 -54.91
N LYS A 605 12.27 23.24 -54.94
CA LYS A 605 12.24 24.61 -55.55
C LYS A 605 10.82 25.21 -55.61
N ASN A 606 10.79 26.51 -55.37
CA ASN A 606 9.71 27.49 -55.13
C ASN A 606 8.75 27.84 -56.33
N PRO A 607 7.71 28.69 -56.14
CA PRO A 607 6.41 28.68 -56.86
C PRO A 607 6.24 29.79 -57.94
N PRO A 608 5.07 29.85 -58.64
CA PRO A 608 4.65 31.01 -59.45
C PRO A 608 3.24 31.60 -59.08
N PRO A 609 2.82 32.74 -59.68
CA PRO A 609 2.14 33.87 -58.99
C PRO A 609 0.66 34.18 -59.35
N LEU A 610 0.14 35.28 -58.77
CA LEU A 610 -1.20 35.91 -58.87
C LEU A 610 -1.66 36.41 -60.27
N ALA A 611 -3.00 36.40 -60.48
CA ALA A 611 -3.82 37.42 -61.17
C ALA A 611 -5.33 37.16 -60.84
N SER A 612 -6.04 37.99 -60.05
CA SER A 612 -6.98 39.09 -60.44
C SER A 612 -8.14 38.65 -61.36
N SER A 613 -9.44 38.89 -61.20
CA SER A 613 -10.31 39.76 -60.37
C SER A 613 -11.77 39.28 -60.57
N THR A 614 -12.74 39.64 -59.71
CA THR A 614 -14.05 40.27 -60.05
C THR A 614 -15.04 40.28 -58.85
N GLN A 615 -15.34 41.50 -58.39
CA GLN A 615 -16.56 42.10 -57.80
C GLN A 615 -17.22 41.64 -56.46
N LEU A 616 -16.94 42.47 -55.45
CA LEU A 616 -17.83 43.24 -54.54
C LEU A 616 -19.37 43.17 -54.70
N VAL A 617 -20.10 42.88 -53.60
CA VAL A 617 -21.33 43.60 -53.14
C VAL A 617 -21.36 43.63 -51.60
N LEU A 618 -21.80 44.77 -51.05
CA LEU A 618 -21.68 45.30 -49.68
C LEU A 618 -22.93 45.07 -48.78
N LEU A 619 -22.66 44.87 -47.47
CA LEU A 619 -23.36 45.38 -46.25
C LEU A 619 -24.73 44.83 -45.80
N PRO A 620 -25.17 45.04 -44.52
CA PRO A 620 -24.44 45.51 -43.31
C PRO A 620 -24.68 44.69 -42.01
N ARG A 621 -23.77 44.88 -41.05
CA ARG A 621 -23.89 44.57 -39.61
C ARG A 621 -24.96 45.42 -38.90
N ARG A 622 -25.57 44.89 -37.83
CA ARG A 622 -26.18 45.66 -36.73
C ARG A 622 -25.75 45.13 -35.34
N PRO A 623 -25.83 45.97 -34.29
CA PRO A 623 -25.01 45.88 -33.07
C PRO A 623 -25.73 45.25 -31.85
N SER A 624 -24.96 45.12 -30.77
CA SER A 624 -25.26 44.69 -29.39
C SER A 624 -26.46 45.40 -28.70
N PRO A 625 -26.86 44.92 -27.51
CA PRO A 625 -26.54 45.71 -26.31
C PRO A 625 -26.15 44.89 -25.05
N GLU A 626 -25.67 45.66 -24.07
CA GLU A 626 -25.11 45.30 -22.76
C GLU A 626 -26.15 44.99 -21.66
N PHE A 627 -25.62 44.48 -20.52
CA PHE A 627 -26.05 44.58 -19.11
C PHE A 627 -27.48 44.13 -18.70
N ILE A 628 -27.56 43.02 -17.94
CA ILE A 628 -27.88 42.95 -16.49
C ILE A 628 -27.05 41.81 -15.88
#